data_AF-A0A538H447-F1
#
_entry.id   AF-A0A538H447-F1
#
_cell.length_a   1.000
_cell.length_b   1.000
_cell.length_c   1.000
_cell.angle_alpha   90.00
_cell.angle_beta   90.00
_cell.angle_gamma   90.00
#
_symmetry.space_group_name_H-M   'P 1'
#
loop_
_entity.id
_entity.type
_entity.pdbx_description
1 polymer ?
#
loop_
_entity_poly.entity_id
_entity_poly.type
_entity_poly.pdbx_seq_one_letter_code
_entity_poly.pdbx_strand_id
1 'polypeptide(L)'
;MTREERWRAAISPPAEVSKADTGLRFTDILFGFVIKELFVRLQNWGHLAGVVRWQLVTGTALVLGSWIGFRRSLNRTAYEVKFFNLPFWRFLLDQVMVILYFYIAVLTSADPKATVSSASLLHATVVVLLVIFVLYLVWDFGGLIMAWAKDDGGYKYREIDEKERKPTATPSPQDWPAFWITFAFLAAFVILYAVIDHVRLGGRGTQIAFVIATALLVLYRFAKEVKTSWRTLSKDAASTTPRPPEGVCKPGASAASS
;
A
#
# COMPACT_ATOMS: atom_id res chain seq x y z
N MET A 1 -6.71 27.33 27.88
CA MET A 1 -6.71 25.93 27.40
C MET A 1 -7.47 25.06 28.38
N THR A 2 -8.62 24.52 27.99
CA THR A 2 -9.53 23.75 28.86
C THR A 2 -9.01 22.32 29.10
N ARG A 3 -9.51 21.62 30.13
CA ARG A 3 -9.16 20.21 30.41
C ARG A 3 -9.51 19.31 29.22
N GLU A 4 -10.62 19.60 28.55
CA GLU A 4 -11.04 18.87 27.35
C GLU A 4 -10.11 19.12 26.15
N GLU A 5 -9.65 20.35 25.94
CA GLU A 5 -8.65 20.65 24.90
C GLU A 5 -7.33 19.91 25.14
N ARG A 6 -6.89 19.78 26.40
CA ARG A 6 -5.70 19.00 26.75
C ARG A 6 -5.89 17.51 26.47
N TRP A 7 -7.06 16.95 26.79
CA TRP A 7 -7.37 15.55 26.46
C TRP A 7 -7.47 15.32 24.95
N ARG A 8 -8.12 16.22 24.20
CA ARG A 8 -8.17 16.13 22.74
C ARG A 8 -6.79 16.25 22.11
N ALA A 9 -5.95 17.16 22.58
CA ALA A 9 -4.57 17.30 22.11
C ALA A 9 -3.71 16.06 22.46
N ALA A 10 -3.96 15.40 23.59
CA ALA A 10 -3.29 14.16 23.96
C ALA A 10 -3.74 12.96 23.11
N ILE A 11 -5.04 12.87 22.77
CA ILE A 11 -5.62 11.78 21.99
C ILE A 11 -5.39 11.98 20.48
N SER A 12 -5.27 13.23 20.01
CA SER A 12 -5.14 13.57 18.60
C SER A 12 -4.12 14.69 18.40
N PRO A 13 -2.82 14.43 18.65
CA PRO A 13 -1.78 15.43 18.55
C PRO A 13 -1.69 16.04 17.14
N PRO A 14 -1.16 17.28 17.02
CA PRO A 14 -0.94 17.91 15.73
C PRO A 14 0.03 17.08 14.88
N ALA A 15 -0.19 17.11 13.57
CA ALA A 15 0.59 16.33 12.62
C ALA A 15 1.94 17.04 12.36
N GLU A 16 3.01 16.53 12.96
CA GLU A 16 4.37 17.08 12.81
C GLU A 16 5.17 16.27 11.79
N VAL A 17 5.92 16.93 10.90
CA VAL A 17 6.76 16.26 9.91
C VAL A 17 8.08 15.82 10.55
N SER A 18 8.34 14.52 10.57
CA SER A 18 9.58 13.89 11.00
C SER A 18 10.77 14.38 10.18
N LYS A 19 11.74 14.98 10.87
CA LYS A 19 13.00 15.50 10.30
C LYS A 19 14.09 14.43 10.19
N ALA A 20 13.85 13.22 10.70
CA ALA A 20 14.86 12.16 10.75
C ALA A 20 15.01 11.47 9.39
N ASP A 21 16.11 11.80 8.69
CA ASP A 21 16.62 11.02 7.58
C ASP A 21 17.16 9.69 8.10
N THR A 22 16.40 8.61 7.93
CA THR A 22 16.90 7.26 8.23
C THR A 22 16.82 6.43 6.95
N GLY A 23 17.99 6.25 6.33
CA GLY A 23 18.22 5.51 5.08
C GLY A 23 17.91 4.02 5.14
N LEU A 24 17.58 3.49 6.32
CA LEU A 24 17.01 2.17 6.52
C LEU A 24 15.85 2.30 7.53
N ARG A 25 14.61 2.08 7.10
CA ARG A 25 13.47 2.06 8.04
C ARG A 25 13.32 0.65 8.61
N PHE A 26 12.80 0.55 9.83
CA PHE A 26 12.50 -0.74 10.46
C PHE A 26 11.70 -1.69 9.54
N THR A 27 10.72 -1.16 8.81
CA THR A 27 9.95 -1.93 7.82
C THR A 27 10.82 -2.50 6.67
N ASP A 28 11.84 -1.77 6.21
CA ASP A 28 12.77 -2.27 5.17
C ASP A 28 13.54 -3.50 5.67
N ILE A 29 13.93 -3.51 6.95
CA ILE A 29 14.60 -4.65 7.60
C ILE A 29 13.66 -5.86 7.62
N LEU A 30 12.40 -5.67 8.01
CA LEU A 30 11.42 -6.76 8.04
C LEU A 30 11.14 -7.34 6.65
N PHE A 31 11.02 -6.50 5.63
CA PHE A 31 10.94 -6.98 4.24
C PHE A 31 12.18 -7.81 3.86
N GLY A 32 13.38 -7.38 4.26
CA GLY A 32 14.61 -8.14 4.06
C GLY A 32 14.56 -9.53 4.70
N PHE A 33 14.01 -9.66 5.91
CA PHE A 33 13.80 -10.95 6.57
C PHE A 33 12.86 -11.87 5.77
N VAL A 34 11.73 -11.34 5.30
CA VAL A 34 10.77 -12.12 4.48
C VAL A 34 11.40 -12.57 3.17
N ILE A 35 12.13 -11.67 2.50
CA ILE A 35 12.82 -11.98 1.24
C ILE A 35 13.85 -13.09 1.48
N LYS A 36 14.67 -12.99 2.53
CA LYS A 36 15.62 -14.05 2.91
C LYS A 36 14.92 -15.40 3.06
N GLU A 37 13.79 -15.43 3.76
CA GLU A 37 13.04 -16.66 4.03
C GLU A 37 12.47 -17.31 2.75
N LEU A 38 12.04 -16.50 1.78
CA LEU A 38 11.66 -16.96 0.45
C LEU A 38 12.87 -17.54 -0.31
N PHE A 39 14.02 -16.86 -0.28
CA PHE A 39 15.24 -17.34 -0.95
C PHE A 39 15.72 -18.68 -0.40
N VAL A 40 15.66 -18.90 0.92
CA VAL A 40 16.01 -20.19 1.54
C VAL A 40 15.19 -21.34 0.96
N ARG A 41 13.89 -21.12 0.69
CA ARG A 41 13.02 -22.14 0.07
C ARG A 41 13.28 -22.31 -1.42
N LEU A 42 13.58 -21.22 -2.11
CA LEU A 42 13.90 -21.23 -3.54
C LEU A 42 15.22 -21.97 -3.85
N GLN A 43 16.16 -22.08 -2.89
CA GLN A 43 17.40 -22.84 -3.09
C GLN A 43 17.16 -24.30 -3.50
N ASN A 44 16.06 -24.90 -3.04
CA ASN A 44 15.71 -26.29 -3.35
C ASN A 44 14.86 -26.45 -4.62
N TRP A 45 14.79 -25.43 -5.49
CA TRP A 45 13.87 -25.37 -6.64
C TRP A 45 13.74 -26.67 -7.45
N GLY A 46 14.86 -27.30 -7.76
CA GLY A 46 14.92 -28.55 -8.55
C GLY A 46 14.13 -29.71 -7.94
N HIS A 47 14.01 -29.74 -6.60
CA HIS A 47 13.33 -30.81 -5.86
C HIS A 47 11.90 -30.46 -5.46
N LEU A 48 11.46 -29.22 -5.67
CA LEU A 48 10.11 -28.79 -5.30
C LEU A 48 9.05 -29.30 -6.29
N ALA A 49 7.92 -29.75 -5.75
CA ALA A 49 6.73 -30.03 -6.55
C ALA A 49 6.25 -28.76 -7.29
N GLY A 50 5.69 -28.91 -8.49
CA GLY A 50 5.26 -27.77 -9.30
C GLY A 50 4.26 -26.84 -8.60
N VAL A 51 3.41 -27.37 -7.72
CA VAL A 51 2.47 -26.57 -6.92
C VAL A 51 3.21 -25.67 -5.91
N VAL A 52 4.23 -26.22 -5.23
CA VAL A 52 5.07 -25.48 -4.27
C VAL A 52 5.85 -24.38 -4.98
N ARG A 53 6.40 -24.67 -6.17
CA ARG A 53 7.06 -23.66 -7.01
C ARG A 53 6.15 -22.48 -7.32
N TRP A 54 4.93 -22.76 -7.75
CA TRP A 54 3.95 -21.70 -8.05
C TRP A 54 3.54 -20.92 -6.81
N GLN A 55 3.37 -21.56 -5.66
CA GLN A 55 3.13 -20.86 -4.39
C GLN A 55 4.26 -19.90 -4.02
N LEU A 56 5.52 -20.33 -4.18
CA LEU A 56 6.68 -19.47 -3.91
C LEU A 56 6.77 -18.31 -4.90
N VAL A 57 6.42 -18.53 -6.16
CA VAL A 57 6.30 -17.45 -7.16
C VAL A 57 5.21 -16.46 -6.77
N THR A 58 4.03 -16.93 -6.33
CA THR A 58 2.96 -16.07 -5.81
C THR A 58 3.43 -15.25 -4.60
N GLY A 59 4.09 -15.88 -3.63
CA GLY A 59 4.65 -15.21 -2.46
C GLY A 59 5.72 -14.19 -2.81
N THR A 60 6.59 -14.51 -3.77
CA THR A 60 7.64 -13.59 -4.26
C THR A 60 7.02 -12.38 -4.96
N ALA A 61 6.04 -12.59 -5.85
CA ALA A 61 5.34 -11.51 -6.54
C ALA A 61 4.63 -10.58 -5.55
N LEU A 62 4.00 -11.15 -4.52
CA LEU A 62 3.36 -10.40 -3.44
C LEU A 62 4.39 -9.54 -2.67
N VAL A 63 5.48 -10.14 -2.19
CA VAL A 63 6.47 -9.48 -1.32
C VAL A 63 7.22 -8.39 -2.08
N LEU A 64 7.75 -8.71 -3.26
CA LEU A 64 8.46 -7.72 -4.08
C LEU A 64 7.52 -6.62 -4.56
N GLY A 65 6.31 -6.98 -4.98
CA GLY A 65 5.28 -6.01 -5.32
C GLY A 65 5.00 -5.06 -4.14
N SER A 66 4.74 -5.61 -2.96
CA SER A 66 4.48 -4.82 -1.75
C SER A 66 5.66 -3.94 -1.37
N TRP A 67 6.89 -4.46 -1.40
CA TRP A 67 8.10 -3.69 -1.07
C TRP A 67 8.34 -2.50 -2.01
N ILE A 68 8.22 -2.71 -3.33
CA ILE A 68 8.30 -1.62 -4.32
C ILE A 68 7.19 -0.59 -4.01
N GLY A 69 6.02 -1.05 -3.58
CA GLY A 69 4.86 -0.20 -3.29
C GLY A 69 5.07 0.65 -2.06
N PHE A 70 5.62 0.03 -1.02
CA PHE A 70 6.02 0.71 0.21
C PHE A 70 7.06 1.80 -0.08
N ARG A 71 8.08 1.52 -0.91
CA ARG A 71 9.12 2.50 -1.27
C ARG A 71 8.58 3.67 -2.11
N ARG A 72 7.62 3.41 -3.02
CA ARG A 72 7.01 4.41 -3.92
C ARG A 72 5.75 5.09 -3.39
N SER A 73 5.22 4.66 -2.25
CA SER A 73 3.98 5.22 -1.70
C SER A 73 4.16 6.68 -1.30
N LEU A 74 3.39 7.57 -1.94
CA LEU A 74 3.27 9.00 -1.64
C LEU A 74 2.74 9.27 -0.22
N ASN A 75 2.10 8.27 0.40
CA ASN A 75 1.60 8.32 1.76
C ASN A 75 2.61 7.77 2.78
N ARG A 76 3.91 7.84 2.46
CA ARG A 76 4.95 7.67 3.47
C ARG A 76 4.61 8.62 4.60
N THR A 77 4.47 8.07 5.81
CA THR A 77 4.31 8.83 7.05
C THR A 77 5.59 9.63 7.25
N ALA A 78 5.64 10.77 6.58
CA ALA A 78 6.53 11.87 6.91
C ALA A 78 6.02 12.52 8.19
N TYR A 79 4.82 12.20 8.66
CA TYR A 79 4.31 12.58 9.96
C TYR A 79 4.86 11.69 11.09
N GLU A 80 5.14 12.28 12.24
CA GLU A 80 5.57 11.56 13.44
C GLU A 80 4.54 10.53 13.90
N VAL A 81 5.05 9.36 14.28
CA VAL A 81 4.25 8.25 14.80
C VAL A 81 4.03 8.46 16.29
N LYS A 82 2.81 8.90 16.67
CA LYS A 82 2.37 9.06 18.06
C LYS A 82 1.27 8.03 18.37
N PHE A 83 1.17 7.55 19.62
CA PHE A 83 0.38 6.37 20.02
C PHE A 83 -1.14 6.40 19.70
N PHE A 84 -1.71 7.56 19.39
CA PHE A 84 -3.12 7.70 19.00
C PHE A 84 -3.30 8.50 17.70
N ASN A 85 -2.36 8.36 16.77
CA ASN A 85 -2.42 9.06 15.49
C ASN A 85 -2.71 8.10 14.31
N LEU A 86 -3.38 8.57 13.25
CA LEU A 86 -3.64 7.76 12.04
C LEU A 86 -2.36 7.19 11.41
N PRO A 87 -1.22 7.93 11.36
CA PRO A 87 0.09 7.40 11.00
C PRO A 87 0.53 6.16 11.80
N PHE A 88 0.18 6.06 13.09
CA PHE A 88 0.52 4.90 13.91
C PHE A 88 -0.28 3.67 13.52
N TRP A 89 -1.60 3.82 13.37
CA TRP A 89 -2.46 2.71 12.93
C TRP A 89 -2.09 2.21 11.54
N ARG A 90 -1.71 3.12 10.64
CA ARG A 90 -1.09 2.77 9.37
C ARG A 90 0.18 1.97 9.64
N PHE A 91 1.19 2.52 10.31
CA PHE A 91 2.43 1.79 10.61
C PHE A 91 2.20 0.37 11.18
N LEU A 92 1.22 0.20 12.08
CA LEU A 92 0.83 -1.11 12.62
C LEU A 92 0.27 -2.06 11.55
N LEU A 93 -0.62 -1.57 10.67
CA LEU A 93 -1.13 -2.35 9.53
C LEU A 93 0.00 -2.82 8.61
N ASP A 94 1.02 -1.99 8.36
CA ASP A 94 2.21 -2.41 7.61
C ASP A 94 2.92 -3.57 8.31
N GLN A 95 3.09 -3.53 9.63
CA GLN A 95 3.73 -4.62 10.37
C GLN A 95 2.91 -5.92 10.26
N VAL A 96 1.59 -5.83 10.41
CA VAL A 96 0.69 -6.99 10.26
C VAL A 96 0.80 -7.58 8.86
N MET A 97 0.81 -6.74 7.82
CA MET A 97 0.98 -7.20 6.44
C MET A 97 2.31 -7.92 6.24
N VAL A 98 3.41 -7.38 6.76
CA VAL A 98 4.73 -8.03 6.66
C VAL A 98 4.78 -9.37 7.41
N ILE A 99 4.11 -9.48 8.56
CA ILE A 99 3.95 -10.77 9.27
C ILE A 99 3.19 -11.78 8.41
N LEU A 100 2.12 -11.37 7.72
CA LEU A 100 1.39 -12.26 6.81
C LEU A 100 2.24 -12.67 5.60
N TYR A 101 3.12 -11.79 5.11
CA TYR A 101 4.06 -12.15 4.06
C TYR A 101 5.08 -13.18 4.52
N PHE A 102 5.60 -13.02 5.75
CA PHE A 102 6.44 -14.03 6.37
C PHE A 102 5.69 -15.36 6.50
N TYR A 103 4.43 -15.32 6.93
CA TYR A 103 3.58 -16.50 7.04
C TYR A 103 3.43 -17.23 5.69
N ILE A 104 3.18 -16.50 4.60
CA ILE A 104 3.15 -17.07 3.23
C ILE A 104 4.48 -17.74 2.87
N ALA A 105 5.62 -17.11 3.21
CA ALA A 105 6.92 -17.69 2.94
C ALA A 105 7.08 -19.03 3.67
N VAL A 106 6.66 -19.12 4.94
CA VAL A 106 6.83 -20.32 5.77
C VAL A 106 5.73 -21.39 5.63
N LEU A 107 4.66 -21.12 4.88
CA LEU A 107 3.62 -22.13 4.56
C LEU A 107 4.18 -23.37 3.87
N THR A 108 5.30 -23.21 3.16
CA THR A 108 6.02 -24.32 2.55
C THR A 108 7.20 -24.72 3.44
N SER A 109 7.37 -26.02 3.66
CA SER A 109 8.50 -26.53 4.42
C SER A 109 9.81 -26.25 3.68
N ALA A 110 10.86 -25.93 4.43
CA ALA A 110 12.21 -25.88 3.89
C ALA A 110 12.78 -27.28 3.60
N ASP A 111 12.21 -28.32 4.23
CA ASP A 111 12.59 -29.71 3.98
C ASP A 111 11.95 -30.23 2.67
N PRO A 112 12.75 -30.57 1.65
CA PRO A 112 12.25 -31.09 0.38
C PRO A 112 11.53 -32.44 0.49
N LYS A 113 11.66 -33.16 1.61
CA LYS A 113 10.98 -34.44 1.85
C LYS A 113 9.58 -34.29 2.47
N ALA A 114 9.23 -33.10 2.95
CA ALA A 114 7.93 -32.87 3.56
C ALA A 114 6.81 -32.94 2.51
N THR A 115 5.87 -33.86 2.69
CA THR A 115 4.69 -33.97 1.83
C THR A 115 3.64 -32.94 2.26
N VAL A 116 3.37 -31.96 1.39
CA VAL A 116 2.31 -30.97 1.61
C VAL A 116 1.17 -31.25 0.65
N SER A 117 -0.07 -31.28 1.18
CA SER A 117 -1.26 -31.40 0.34
C SER A 117 -1.40 -30.15 -0.54
N SER A 118 -1.40 -30.35 -1.86
CA SER A 118 -1.51 -29.27 -2.84
C SER A 118 -2.75 -28.41 -2.64
N ALA A 119 -3.89 -29.02 -2.30
CA ALA A 119 -5.16 -28.34 -2.08
C ALA A 119 -5.16 -27.50 -0.80
N SER A 120 -4.60 -28.03 0.30
CA SER A 120 -4.52 -27.28 1.56
C SER A 120 -3.56 -26.10 1.45
N LEU A 121 -2.44 -26.27 0.72
CA LEU A 121 -1.49 -25.19 0.46
C LEU A 121 -2.11 -24.06 -0.36
N LEU A 122 -2.88 -24.39 -1.39
CA LEU A 122 -3.62 -23.41 -2.19
C LEU A 122 -4.64 -22.68 -1.34
N HIS A 123 -5.48 -23.42 -0.59
CA HIS A 123 -6.50 -22.84 0.27
C HIS A 123 -5.89 -21.87 1.29
N ALA A 124 -4.88 -22.32 2.04
CA ALA A 124 -4.17 -21.49 3.00
C ALA A 124 -3.56 -20.23 2.36
N THR A 125 -2.93 -20.38 1.18
CA THR A 125 -2.32 -19.23 0.49
C THR A 125 -3.38 -18.20 0.07
N VAL A 126 -4.49 -18.65 -0.53
CA VAL A 126 -5.56 -17.75 -1.00
C VAL A 126 -6.26 -17.07 0.18
N VAL A 127 -6.48 -17.77 1.29
CA VAL A 127 -7.02 -17.16 2.52
C VAL A 127 -6.11 -16.05 3.03
N VAL A 128 -4.80 -16.28 3.08
CA VAL A 128 -3.86 -15.24 3.53
C VAL A 128 -3.83 -14.06 2.56
N LEU A 129 -3.87 -14.30 1.24
CA LEU A 129 -4.00 -13.25 0.24
C LEU A 129 -5.27 -12.42 0.44
N LEU A 130 -6.41 -13.05 0.70
CA LEU A 130 -7.67 -12.35 1.01
C LEU A 130 -7.51 -11.42 2.23
N VAL A 131 -6.94 -11.93 3.32
CA VAL A 131 -6.68 -11.13 4.53
C VAL A 131 -5.77 -9.95 4.20
N ILE A 132 -4.72 -10.14 3.41
CA ILE A 132 -3.83 -9.06 2.97
C ILE A 132 -4.59 -8.00 2.16
N PHE A 133 -5.46 -8.41 1.23
CA PHE A 133 -6.25 -7.47 0.45
C PHE A 133 -7.26 -6.69 1.30
N VAL A 134 -7.83 -7.32 2.33
CA VAL A 134 -8.64 -6.61 3.32
C VAL A 134 -7.79 -5.56 4.05
N LEU A 135 -6.58 -5.91 4.49
CA LEU A 135 -5.67 -4.95 5.13
C LEU A 135 -5.25 -3.82 4.18
N TYR A 136 -5.01 -4.10 2.90
CA TYR A 136 -4.77 -3.06 1.90
C TYR A 136 -5.97 -2.14 1.72
N LEU A 137 -7.20 -2.67 1.75
CA LEU A 137 -8.41 -1.87 1.64
C LEU A 137 -8.58 -0.94 2.85
N VAL A 138 -8.36 -1.47 4.07
CA VAL A 138 -8.36 -0.69 5.31
C VAL A 138 -7.25 0.37 5.28
N TRP A 139 -6.08 0.03 4.76
CA TRP A 139 -4.96 0.96 4.58
C TRP A 139 -5.28 2.10 3.61
N ASP A 140 -5.85 1.79 2.43
CA ASP A 140 -6.26 2.77 1.43
C ASP A 140 -7.38 3.67 2.00
N PHE A 141 -8.33 3.10 2.74
CA PHE A 141 -9.39 3.84 3.43
C PHE A 141 -8.83 4.79 4.50
N GLY A 142 -7.84 4.36 5.28
CA GLY A 142 -7.12 5.23 6.21
C GLY A 142 -6.43 6.42 5.50
N GLY A 143 -5.98 6.23 4.26
CA GLY A 143 -5.50 7.32 3.41
C GLY A 143 -6.59 8.33 3.03
N LEU A 144 -7.79 7.86 2.70
CA LEU A 144 -8.94 8.73 2.42
C LEU A 144 -9.37 9.53 3.66
N ILE A 145 -9.40 8.89 4.84
CA ILE A 145 -9.71 9.57 6.10
C ILE A 145 -8.72 10.70 6.37
N MET A 146 -7.43 10.46 6.18
CA MET A 146 -6.42 11.52 6.38
C MET A 146 -6.59 12.68 5.39
N ALA A 147 -7.02 12.42 4.15
CA ALA A 147 -7.33 13.47 3.18
C ALA A 147 -8.55 14.33 3.59
N TRP A 148 -9.43 13.82 4.45
CA TRP A 148 -10.63 14.51 4.93
C TRP A 148 -10.50 15.11 6.33
N ALA A 149 -9.50 14.69 7.11
CA ALA A 149 -9.30 15.19 8.45
C ALA A 149 -8.97 16.69 8.44
N LYS A 150 -9.81 17.47 9.12
CA LYS A 150 -9.64 18.92 9.34
C LYS A 150 -9.22 19.21 10.78
N ASP A 151 -8.56 20.33 10.96
CA ASP A 151 -8.16 20.94 12.24
C ASP A 151 -8.53 22.43 12.21
N ASP A 152 -8.45 23.13 13.34
CA ASP A 152 -8.92 24.53 13.49
C ASP A 152 -8.25 25.50 12.48
N GLY A 153 -7.09 25.12 11.92
CA GLY A 153 -6.33 25.86 10.90
C GLY A 153 -6.40 25.29 9.47
N GLY A 154 -7.35 24.41 9.14
CA GLY A 154 -7.54 23.84 7.80
C GLY A 154 -7.42 22.32 7.75
N TYR A 155 -6.65 21.76 6.81
CA TYR A 155 -6.43 20.31 6.72
C TYR A 155 -5.38 19.83 7.73
N LYS A 156 -5.71 18.77 8.49
CA LYS A 156 -4.83 18.16 9.50
C LYS A 156 -3.63 17.48 8.85
N TYR A 157 -3.85 16.81 7.71
CA TYR A 157 -2.78 16.22 6.90
C TYR A 157 -2.74 16.92 5.55
N ARG A 158 -1.60 17.57 5.29
CA ARG A 158 -1.33 18.27 4.05
C ARG A 158 -0.43 17.43 3.16
N GLU A 159 -0.48 17.71 1.87
CA GLU A 159 0.51 17.20 0.95
C GLU A 159 1.89 17.73 1.35
N ILE A 160 2.93 16.94 1.11
CA ILE A 160 4.30 17.30 1.48
C ILE A 160 5.07 17.50 0.20
N ASP A 161 5.70 18.66 0.08
CA ASP A 161 6.64 18.91 -1.00
C ASP A 161 7.84 17.98 -0.80
N GLU A 162 8.10 17.09 -1.76
CA GLU A 162 9.19 16.11 -1.65
C GLU A 162 10.58 16.77 -1.67
N LYS A 163 10.72 17.94 -2.32
CA LYS A 163 11.98 18.68 -2.42
C LYS A 163 12.24 19.49 -1.15
N GLU A 164 11.21 20.14 -0.61
CA GLU A 164 11.36 21.00 0.57
C GLU A 164 11.03 20.31 1.89
N ARG A 165 10.41 19.12 1.85
CA ARG A 165 9.86 18.38 3.01
C ARG A 165 8.99 19.23 3.93
N LYS A 166 8.27 20.18 3.35
CA LYS A 166 7.33 21.04 4.08
C LYS A 166 5.90 20.72 3.67
N PRO A 167 4.94 20.82 4.61
CA PRO A 167 3.54 20.71 4.27
C PRO A 167 3.14 21.86 3.34
N THR A 168 2.54 21.54 2.20
CA THR A 168 2.00 22.51 1.26
C THR A 168 0.68 23.09 1.80
N ALA A 169 0.10 24.06 1.09
CA ALA A 169 -1.25 24.55 1.38
C ALA A 169 -2.36 23.57 0.92
N THR A 170 -2.02 22.52 0.17
CA THR A 170 -2.98 21.59 -0.42
C THR A 170 -3.30 20.42 0.53
N PRO A 171 -4.55 19.92 0.53
CA PRO A 171 -4.90 18.73 1.28
C PRO A 171 -4.13 17.51 0.79
N SER A 172 -3.94 16.53 1.68
CA SER A 172 -3.45 15.21 1.26
C SER A 172 -4.29 14.66 0.10
N PRO A 173 -3.65 14.02 -0.90
CA PRO A 173 -4.33 13.32 -1.99
C PRO A 173 -5.57 12.52 -1.61
N GLN A 174 -6.72 12.83 -2.22
CA GLN A 174 -7.84 11.90 -2.24
C GLN A 174 -7.59 10.84 -3.32
N ASP A 175 -7.44 9.60 -2.88
CA ASP A 175 -6.96 8.50 -3.72
C ASP A 175 -8.04 7.44 -4.00
N TRP A 176 -9.26 7.89 -4.29
CA TRP A 176 -10.41 7.04 -4.63
C TRP A 176 -10.11 5.98 -5.70
N PRO A 177 -9.39 6.27 -6.80
CA PRO A 177 -9.05 5.23 -7.77
C PRO A 177 -8.20 4.10 -7.17
N ALA A 178 -7.30 4.41 -6.24
CA ALA A 178 -6.47 3.40 -5.57
C ALA A 178 -7.32 2.48 -4.69
N PHE A 179 -8.29 3.04 -3.98
CA PHE A 179 -9.26 2.27 -3.19
C PHE A 179 -10.09 1.33 -4.07
N TRP A 180 -10.64 1.84 -5.18
CA TRP A 180 -11.46 1.03 -6.10
C TRP A 180 -10.65 -0.07 -6.81
N ILE A 181 -9.38 0.19 -7.16
CA ILE A 181 -8.49 -0.86 -7.67
C ILE A 181 -8.33 -1.97 -6.62
N THR A 182 -8.00 -1.63 -5.36
CA THR A 182 -7.86 -2.63 -4.29
C THR A 182 -9.16 -3.39 -4.06
N PHE A 183 -10.31 -2.72 -4.07
CA PHE A 183 -11.62 -3.35 -3.93
C PHE A 183 -11.92 -4.34 -5.08
N ALA A 184 -11.67 -3.95 -6.33
CA ALA A 184 -11.89 -4.81 -7.49
C ALA A 184 -11.04 -6.09 -7.44
N PHE A 185 -9.77 -5.98 -7.04
CA PHE A 185 -8.90 -7.14 -6.89
C PHE A 185 -9.26 -8.00 -5.67
N LEU A 186 -9.71 -7.40 -4.56
CA LEU A 186 -10.29 -8.16 -3.44
C LEU A 186 -11.50 -9.00 -3.90
N ALA A 187 -12.42 -8.39 -4.66
CA ALA A 187 -13.57 -9.11 -5.22
C ALA A 187 -13.13 -10.26 -6.15
N ALA A 188 -12.11 -10.05 -6.98
CA ALA A 188 -11.55 -11.11 -7.82
C ALA A 188 -10.96 -12.26 -6.99
N PHE A 189 -10.27 -11.97 -5.88
CA PHE A 189 -9.78 -13.01 -4.96
C PHE A 189 -10.91 -13.73 -4.22
N VAL A 190 -12.00 -13.04 -3.87
CA VAL A 190 -13.19 -13.67 -3.27
C VAL A 190 -13.84 -14.65 -4.25
N ILE A 191 -13.96 -14.26 -5.53
CA ILE A 191 -14.46 -15.14 -6.58
C ILE A 191 -13.54 -16.35 -6.75
N LEU A 192 -12.22 -16.13 -6.81
CA LEU A 192 -11.24 -17.21 -6.90
C LEU A 192 -11.36 -18.18 -5.72
N TYR A 193 -11.49 -17.65 -4.50
CA TYR A 193 -11.69 -18.46 -3.29
C TYR A 193 -12.98 -19.28 -3.36
N ALA A 194 -14.11 -18.67 -3.74
CA ALA A 194 -15.38 -19.37 -3.87
C ALA A 194 -15.30 -20.52 -4.89
N VAL A 195 -14.61 -20.30 -6.02
CA VAL A 195 -14.38 -21.35 -7.03
C VAL A 195 -13.53 -22.49 -6.46
N ILE A 196 -12.45 -22.18 -5.73
CA ILE A 196 -11.58 -23.19 -5.11
C ILE A 196 -12.34 -24.01 -4.06
N ASP A 197 -13.19 -23.37 -3.26
CA ASP A 197 -13.96 -24.00 -2.18
C ASP A 197 -15.05 -24.93 -2.73
N HIS A 198 -15.70 -24.54 -3.84
CA HIS A 198 -16.79 -25.33 -4.43
C HIS A 198 -16.30 -26.41 -5.42
N VAL A 199 -15.12 -26.23 -6.03
CA VAL A 199 -14.59 -27.17 -7.02
C VAL A 199 -13.46 -27.99 -6.41
N ARG A 200 -13.61 -29.31 -6.37
CA ARG A 200 -12.50 -30.21 -6.03
C ARG A 200 -11.44 -30.18 -7.13
N LEU A 201 -10.45 -29.30 -6.98
CA LEU A 201 -9.38 -29.14 -7.93
C LEU A 201 -8.40 -30.31 -7.85
N GLY A 202 -8.13 -30.94 -8.99
CA GLY A 202 -6.98 -31.84 -9.14
C GLY A 202 -5.64 -31.09 -9.16
N GLY A 203 -4.53 -31.81 -9.28
CA GLY A 203 -3.17 -31.22 -9.27
C GLY A 203 -2.96 -30.13 -10.35
N ARG A 204 -3.46 -30.35 -11.58
CA ARG A 204 -3.43 -29.32 -12.65
C ARG A 204 -4.30 -28.11 -12.33
N GLY A 205 -5.51 -28.33 -11.80
CA GLY A 205 -6.41 -27.25 -11.41
C GLY A 205 -5.81 -26.36 -10.31
N THR A 206 -5.10 -26.98 -9.36
CA THR A 206 -4.39 -26.26 -8.29
C THR A 206 -3.28 -25.36 -8.84
N GLN A 207 -2.50 -25.85 -9.81
CA GLN A 207 -1.46 -25.05 -10.46
C GLN A 207 -2.05 -23.86 -11.23
N ILE A 208 -3.14 -24.09 -11.98
CA ILE A 208 -3.83 -23.02 -12.71
C ILE A 208 -4.34 -21.94 -11.73
N ALA A 209 -4.90 -22.34 -10.59
CA ALA A 209 -5.36 -21.39 -9.57
C ALA A 209 -4.22 -20.53 -9.02
N PHE A 210 -3.03 -21.09 -8.79
CA PHE A 210 -1.85 -20.29 -8.40
C PHE A 210 -1.37 -19.36 -9.51
N VAL A 211 -1.40 -19.79 -10.77
CA VAL A 211 -1.07 -18.92 -11.92
C VAL A 211 -2.03 -17.73 -11.97
N ILE A 212 -3.33 -17.98 -11.80
CA ILE A 212 -4.36 -16.93 -11.74
C ILE A 212 -4.10 -15.99 -10.57
N ALA A 213 -3.87 -16.52 -9.36
CA ALA A 213 -3.56 -15.71 -8.18
C ALA A 213 -2.32 -14.83 -8.38
N THR A 214 -1.26 -15.39 -8.99
CA THR A 214 -0.04 -14.66 -9.33
C THR A 214 -0.30 -13.57 -10.35
N ALA A 215 -1.04 -13.88 -11.42
CA ALA A 215 -1.41 -12.91 -12.44
C ALA A 215 -2.24 -11.76 -11.84
N LEU A 216 -3.20 -12.07 -10.96
CA LEU A 216 -3.98 -11.06 -10.24
C LEU A 216 -3.08 -10.15 -9.39
N LEU A 217 -2.08 -10.68 -8.67
CA LEU A 217 -1.13 -9.87 -7.90
C LEU A 217 -0.29 -8.95 -8.78
N VAL A 218 0.24 -9.47 -9.89
CA VAL A 218 1.05 -8.69 -10.82
C VAL A 218 0.22 -7.60 -11.49
N LEU A 219 -1.01 -7.91 -11.92
CA LEU A 219 -1.93 -6.95 -12.52
C LEU A 219 -2.38 -5.88 -11.51
N TYR A 220 -2.70 -6.27 -10.28
CA TYR A 220 -3.00 -5.34 -9.18
C TYR A 220 -1.86 -4.34 -9.02
N ARG A 221 -0.63 -4.88 -8.99
CA ARG A 221 0.56 -4.07 -8.78
C ARG A 221 0.82 -3.12 -9.94
N PHE A 222 0.72 -3.62 -11.16
CA PHE A 222 0.85 -2.81 -12.37
C PHE A 222 -0.18 -1.69 -12.40
N ALA A 223 -1.45 -1.97 -12.08
CA ALA A 223 -2.51 -0.97 -12.02
C ALA A 223 -2.21 0.16 -11.00
N LYS A 224 -1.72 -0.20 -9.80
CA LYS A 224 -1.32 0.80 -8.78
C LYS A 224 -0.09 1.62 -9.22
N GLU A 225 0.87 1.02 -9.91
CA GLU A 225 2.09 1.71 -10.37
C GLU A 225 1.86 2.64 -11.55
N VAL A 226 1.07 2.22 -12.56
CA VAL A 226 0.71 3.06 -13.72
C VAL A 226 0.00 4.33 -13.24
N LYS A 227 -0.96 4.17 -12.32
CA LYS A 227 -1.68 5.29 -11.71
C LYS A 227 -0.75 6.26 -10.97
N THR A 228 0.21 5.73 -10.21
CA THR A 228 1.18 6.56 -9.46
C THR A 228 2.10 7.32 -10.43
N SER A 229 2.55 6.68 -11.50
CA SER A 229 3.41 7.27 -12.53
C SER A 229 2.70 8.39 -13.31
N TRP A 230 1.46 8.15 -13.73
CA TRP A 230 0.66 9.15 -14.47
C TRP A 230 0.43 10.41 -13.65
N ARG A 231 0.15 10.27 -12.36
CA ARG A 231 -0.04 11.42 -11.47
C ARG A 231 1.22 12.27 -11.36
N THR A 232 2.39 11.63 -11.28
CA THR A 232 3.68 12.33 -11.18
C THR A 232 3.91 13.16 -12.43
N LEU A 233 3.70 12.57 -13.61
CA LEU A 233 3.77 13.28 -14.89
C LEU A 233 2.80 14.47 -14.98
N SER A 234 1.57 14.32 -14.48
CA SER A 234 0.59 15.42 -14.46
C SER A 234 1.04 16.58 -13.55
N LYS A 235 1.68 16.28 -12.41
CA LYS A 235 2.20 17.32 -11.51
C LYS A 235 3.40 18.04 -12.11
N ASP A 236 4.32 17.30 -12.73
CA ASP A 236 5.49 17.88 -13.37
C ASP A 236 5.05 18.82 -14.50
N ALA A 237 4.13 18.38 -15.37
CA ALA A 237 3.57 19.21 -16.44
C ALA A 237 2.88 20.49 -15.92
N ALA A 238 2.17 20.42 -14.79
CA ALA A 238 1.56 21.60 -14.17
C ALA A 238 2.60 22.60 -13.64
N SER A 239 3.75 22.11 -13.15
CA SER A 239 4.83 22.96 -12.62
C SER A 239 5.66 23.67 -13.71
N THR A 240 5.71 23.13 -14.93
CA THR A 240 6.42 23.72 -16.08
C THR A 240 5.60 24.74 -16.87
N THR A 241 4.32 24.94 -16.53
CA THR A 241 3.51 25.97 -17.18
C THR A 241 3.97 27.35 -16.69
N PRO A 242 4.42 28.28 -17.57
CA PRO A 242 4.89 29.59 -17.13
C PRO A 242 3.76 30.32 -16.40
N ARG A 243 4.03 30.84 -15.19
CA ARG A 243 3.09 31.77 -14.55
C ARG A 243 2.93 32.98 -15.49
N PRO A 244 1.70 33.45 -15.75
CA PRO A 244 1.52 34.72 -16.44
C PRO A 244 2.24 35.80 -15.61
N PRO A 245 2.92 36.76 -16.26
CA PRO A 245 3.66 37.79 -15.54
C PRO A 245 2.72 38.54 -14.58
N GLU A 246 3.10 38.57 -13.30
CA GLU A 246 2.48 39.41 -12.29
C GLU A 246 2.65 40.87 -12.73
N GLY A 247 1.63 41.45 -13.35
CA GLY A 247 1.75 42.80 -13.87
C GLY A 247 0.66 43.30 -14.82
N VAL A 248 -0.33 42.49 -15.23
CA VAL A 248 -1.48 43.05 -15.96
C VAL A 248 -2.49 43.60 -14.96
N CYS A 249 -2.21 44.81 -14.47
CA CYS A 249 -3.22 45.72 -13.96
C CYS A 249 -4.41 45.71 -14.93
N LYS A 250 -5.60 45.35 -14.44
CA LYS A 250 -6.83 45.68 -15.15
C LYS A 250 -6.86 47.20 -15.32
N PRO A 251 -6.97 47.75 -16.55
CA PRO A 251 -7.25 49.16 -16.72
C PRO A 251 -8.57 49.47 -16.02
N GLY A 252 -8.55 50.51 -15.19
CA GLY A 252 -9.69 50.94 -14.40
C GLY A 252 -10.92 51.21 -15.26
N ALA A 253 -12.06 50.69 -14.81
CA ALA A 253 -13.34 51.22 -15.19
C ALA A 253 -13.49 52.60 -14.54
N SER A 254 -12.96 53.62 -15.20
CA SER A 254 -13.16 55.03 -14.85
C SER A 254 -14.47 55.52 -15.46
N ALA A 255 -15.39 55.90 -14.56
CA ALA A 255 -16.35 57.00 -14.66
C ALA A 255 -17.10 57.20 -15.99
N ALA A 256 -18.38 56.84 -15.98
CA ALA A 256 -19.40 57.56 -16.72
C ALA A 256 -20.30 58.30 -15.72
N SER A 257 -20.06 59.60 -15.58
CA SER A 257 -21.00 60.57 -15.02
C SER A 257 -21.16 61.69 -16.04
N SER A 258 -22.29 61.72 -16.74
CA SER A 258 -23.07 62.87 -17.23
C SER A 258 -24.18 62.34 -18.13
#